data_AF-A0A2V6QN37-F1
#
_entry.id   AF-A0A2V6QN37-F1
#
_cell.length_a   1.000
_cell.length_b   1.000
_cell.length_c   1.000
_cell.angle_alpha   90.00
_cell.angle_beta   90.00
_cell.angle_gamma   90.00
#
_symmetry.space_group_name_H-M   'P 1'
#
loop_
_entity.id
_entity.type
_entity.pdbx_description
1 polymer ?
#
loop_
_entity_poly.entity_id
_entity_poly.type
_entity_poly.pdbx_seq_one_letter_code
_entity_poly.pdbx_strand_id
1 'polypeptide(L)'
;MDTAADASWRRLRRRRVVGHAAHAVSGWLPATDMPRYVRELCDFVGFGESDAATVRASAPVVLEREAELTTALYDHFLKFPESARFFLGADGAPDAARIERRKHSLARWLRETAQAAVTHESSYYLLAVGLSHSHRATGPGGVVPAHLVVNAIGLAQTALAHLFAAALPPARALEASVAWNKLLLVHLNVFLLGYLPPAPR
;
A
#
# COMPACT_ATOMS: atom_id res chain seq x y z
N MET A 1 -37.50 -19.63 23.57
CA MET A 1 -36.67 -20.78 23.98
C MET A 1 -36.11 -21.42 22.73
N ASP A 2 -34.82 -21.72 22.81
CA ASP A 2 -33.79 -21.70 21.78
C ASP A 2 -33.56 -23.11 21.19
N THR A 3 -33.85 -23.35 19.91
CA THR A 3 -33.56 -24.65 19.25
C THR A 3 -33.25 -24.61 17.74
N ALA A 4 -33.19 -23.45 17.08
CA ALA A 4 -32.98 -23.40 15.62
C ALA A 4 -31.53 -23.08 15.18
N ALA A 5 -30.67 -22.57 16.06
CA ALA A 5 -29.33 -22.11 15.70
C ALA A 5 -28.22 -23.18 15.77
N ASP A 6 -28.45 -24.31 16.45
CA ASP A 6 -27.42 -25.34 16.69
C ASP A 6 -27.33 -26.42 15.58
N ALA A 7 -28.25 -26.39 14.61
CA ALA A 7 -28.35 -27.41 13.56
C ALA A 7 -27.58 -27.08 12.27
N SER A 8 -27.04 -25.86 12.10
CA SER A 8 -26.35 -25.45 10.86
C SER A 8 -24.84 -25.72 10.86
N TRP A 9 -24.21 -25.84 12.04
CA TRP A 9 -22.75 -26.00 12.14
C TRP A 9 -22.26 -27.46 12.13
N ARG A 10 -23.15 -28.45 12.34
CA ARG A 10 -22.75 -29.88 12.41
C ARG A 10 -22.80 -30.62 11.06
N ARG A 11 -23.11 -29.95 9.96
CA ARG A 11 -23.19 -30.55 8.60
C ARG A 11 -22.02 -30.16 7.67
N LEU A 12 -20.83 -29.98 8.23
CA LEU A 12 -19.61 -29.63 7.45
C LEU A 12 -18.46 -30.64 7.57
N ARG A 13 -18.71 -31.89 8.00
CA ARG A 13 -17.67 -32.93 7.99
C ARG A 13 -18.18 -34.25 7.47
N ARG A 14 -17.85 -34.52 6.21
CA ARG A 14 -17.28 -35.78 5.66
C ARG A 14 -17.35 -35.74 4.14
N ARG A 15 -16.35 -35.12 3.51
CA ARG A 15 -15.93 -35.54 2.16
C ARG A 15 -14.55 -36.15 2.30
N ARG A 16 -14.42 -37.36 1.73
CA ARG A 16 -13.17 -38.13 1.68
C ARG A 16 -12.06 -37.26 1.13
N VAL A 17 -10.90 -37.29 1.80
CA VAL A 17 -9.63 -36.90 1.18
C VAL A 17 -9.33 -37.95 0.13
N VAL A 18 -9.50 -37.59 -1.14
CA VAL A 18 -9.02 -38.38 -2.28
C VAL A 18 -8.27 -37.42 -3.21
N GLY A 19 -6.98 -37.69 -3.39
CA GLY A 19 -6.17 -37.18 -4.50
C GLY A 19 -5.67 -35.74 -4.36
N HIS A 20 -4.35 -35.58 -4.28
CA HIS A 20 -3.67 -34.33 -4.65
C HIS A 20 -4.02 -33.98 -6.11
N ALA A 21 -5.08 -33.22 -6.31
CA ALA A 21 -5.24 -32.44 -7.53
C ALA A 21 -4.50 -31.12 -7.28
N ALA A 22 -3.32 -30.98 -7.88
CA ALA A 22 -2.72 -29.68 -8.08
C ALA A 22 -3.76 -28.81 -8.82
N HIS A 23 -4.46 -27.95 -8.08
CA HIS A 23 -5.22 -26.88 -8.70
C HIS A 23 -4.17 -26.03 -9.41
N ALA A 24 -4.11 -26.16 -10.74
CA ALA A 24 -3.43 -25.20 -11.57
C ALA A 24 -4.04 -23.84 -11.24
N VAL A 25 -3.35 -23.05 -10.43
CA VAL A 25 -3.58 -21.62 -10.33
C VAL A 25 -3.48 -21.14 -11.78
N SER A 26 -4.57 -20.53 -12.26
CA SER A 26 -4.65 -19.88 -13.57
C SER A 26 -3.28 -19.34 -14.01
N GLY A 27 -2.86 -19.60 -15.24
CA GLY A 27 -1.57 -19.14 -15.81
C GLY A 27 -1.39 -17.62 -15.87
N TRP A 28 -2.25 -16.86 -15.22
CA TRP A 28 -2.14 -15.43 -15.04
C TRP A 28 -1.18 -15.12 -13.88
N LEU A 29 -0.06 -14.49 -14.23
CA LEU A 29 0.86 -13.89 -13.29
C LEU A 29 0.56 -12.39 -13.23
N PRO A 30 0.19 -11.81 -12.08
CA PRO A 30 -0.20 -10.39 -11.99
C PRO A 30 0.80 -9.42 -12.63
N ALA A 31 2.11 -9.69 -12.50
CA ALA A 31 3.18 -8.87 -13.06
C ALA A 31 3.28 -8.89 -14.60
N THR A 32 2.57 -9.80 -15.29
CA THR A 32 2.57 -9.90 -16.77
C THR A 32 1.52 -9.01 -17.44
N ASP A 33 0.53 -8.54 -16.68
CA ASP A 33 -0.49 -7.57 -17.13
C ASP A 33 -0.89 -6.68 -15.94
N MET A 34 0.02 -5.75 -15.61
CA MET A 34 -0.20 -4.79 -14.52
C MET A 34 -1.48 -3.95 -14.69
N PRO A 35 -1.81 -3.42 -15.89
CA PRO A 35 -3.04 -2.66 -16.07
C PRO A 35 -4.29 -3.48 -15.74
N ARG A 36 -4.36 -4.74 -16.15
CA ARG A 36 -5.47 -5.63 -15.76
C ARG A 36 -5.49 -5.88 -14.26
N TYR A 37 -4.35 -6.19 -13.66
CA TYR A 37 -4.27 -6.45 -12.23
C TYR A 37 -4.76 -5.26 -11.39
N VAL A 38 -4.32 -4.05 -11.72
CA VAL A 38 -4.75 -2.83 -11.02
C VAL A 38 -6.25 -2.60 -11.18
N ARG A 39 -6.83 -2.82 -12.38
CA ARG A 39 -8.28 -2.74 -12.58
C ARG A 39 -9.04 -3.75 -11.72
N GLU A 40 -8.63 -5.01 -11.70
CA GLU A 40 -9.27 -6.05 -10.88
C GLU A 40 -9.17 -5.73 -9.37
N LEU A 41 -8.07 -5.14 -8.91
CA LEU A 41 -7.94 -4.64 -7.54
C LEU A 41 -8.89 -3.45 -7.27
N CYS A 42 -8.99 -2.49 -8.19
CA CYS A 42 -9.93 -1.37 -8.09
C CYS A 42 -11.37 -1.89 -7.98
N ASP A 43 -11.76 -2.84 -8.83
CA ASP A 43 -13.08 -3.47 -8.80
C ASP A 43 -13.33 -4.16 -7.44
N PHE A 44 -12.34 -4.91 -6.94
CA PHE A 44 -12.44 -5.64 -5.67
C PHE A 44 -12.65 -4.70 -4.47
N VAL A 45 -11.92 -3.58 -4.40
CA VAL A 45 -12.06 -2.60 -3.31
C VAL A 45 -13.18 -1.59 -3.54
N GLY A 46 -13.87 -1.68 -4.69
CA GLY A 46 -14.90 -0.74 -5.10
C GLY A 46 -14.37 0.68 -5.31
N PHE A 47 -13.17 0.83 -5.86
CA PHE A 47 -12.60 2.12 -6.27
C PHE A 47 -13.06 2.44 -7.70
N GLY A 48 -14.03 3.35 -7.82
CA GLY A 48 -14.57 3.79 -9.10
C GLY A 48 -14.25 5.25 -9.43
N GLU A 49 -14.82 5.75 -10.53
CA GLU A 49 -14.62 7.13 -10.98
C GLU A 49 -15.04 8.17 -9.94
N SER A 50 -16.08 7.90 -9.14
CA SER A 50 -16.49 8.78 -8.04
C SER A 50 -15.44 8.86 -6.93
N ASP A 51 -14.75 7.76 -6.62
CA ASP A 51 -13.64 7.76 -5.67
C ASP A 51 -12.45 8.51 -6.26
N ALA A 52 -12.11 8.27 -7.53
CA ALA A 52 -11.03 8.95 -8.22
C ALA A 52 -11.24 10.47 -8.29
N ALA A 53 -12.47 10.90 -8.60
CA ALA A 53 -12.86 12.31 -8.56
C ALA A 53 -12.75 12.90 -7.14
N THR A 54 -13.12 12.13 -6.11
CA THR A 54 -12.98 12.54 -4.71
C THR A 54 -11.52 12.68 -4.30
N VAL A 55 -10.64 11.76 -4.72
CA VAL A 55 -9.19 11.85 -4.52
C VAL A 55 -8.66 13.14 -5.16
N ARG A 56 -8.96 13.39 -6.44
CA ARG A 56 -8.51 14.60 -7.14
C ARG A 56 -9.05 15.89 -6.51
N ALA A 57 -10.30 15.91 -6.07
CA ALA A 57 -10.90 17.08 -5.43
C ALA A 57 -10.31 17.38 -4.04
N SER A 58 -9.87 16.34 -3.31
CA SER A 58 -9.25 16.48 -1.98
C SER A 58 -7.71 16.57 -2.04
N ALA A 59 -7.10 16.30 -3.19
CA ALA A 59 -5.66 16.37 -3.40
C ALA A 59 -5.01 17.70 -2.98
N PRO A 60 -5.59 18.90 -3.25
CA PRO A 60 -4.97 20.16 -2.83
C PRO A 60 -4.68 20.22 -1.33
N VAL A 61 -5.59 19.70 -0.49
CA VAL A 61 -5.41 19.63 0.99
C VAL A 61 -4.19 18.77 1.35
N VAL A 62 -3.98 17.67 0.64
CA VAL A 62 -2.85 16.76 0.84
C VAL A 62 -1.54 17.41 0.38
N LEU A 63 -1.55 17.99 -0.82
CA LEU A 63 -0.36 18.54 -1.46
C LEU A 63 0.14 19.82 -0.80
N GLU A 64 -0.74 20.63 -0.20
CA GLU A 64 -0.35 21.77 0.62
C GLU A 64 0.47 21.35 1.86
N ARG A 65 0.27 20.11 2.35
CA ARG A 65 0.94 19.55 3.52
C ARG A 65 1.99 18.49 3.19
N GLU A 66 2.37 18.37 1.92
CA GLU A 66 3.25 17.30 1.43
C GLU A 66 4.61 17.23 2.17
N ALA A 67 5.29 18.37 2.34
CA ALA A 67 6.60 18.42 2.99
C ALA A 67 6.53 17.99 4.46
N GLU A 68 5.43 18.36 5.15
CA GLU A 68 5.19 17.98 6.54
C GLU A 68 4.85 16.50 6.66
N LEU A 69 3.94 15.99 5.81
CA LEU A 69 3.56 14.58 5.79
C LEU A 69 4.77 13.67 5.53
N THR A 70 5.58 14.02 4.53
CA THR A 70 6.79 13.25 4.22
C THR A 70 7.79 13.30 5.37
N THR A 71 8.03 14.47 5.97
CA THR A 71 8.92 14.60 7.13
C THR A 71 8.44 13.78 8.31
N ALA A 72 7.17 13.88 8.67
CA ALA A 72 6.59 13.13 9.79
C ALA A 72 6.72 11.61 9.63
N LEU A 73 6.59 11.08 8.40
CA LEU A 73 6.78 9.66 8.12
C LEU A 73 8.23 9.21 8.38
N TYR A 74 9.23 9.95 7.86
CA TYR A 74 10.64 9.60 8.09
C TYR A 74 11.05 9.77 9.56
N ASP A 75 10.59 10.82 10.22
CA ASP A 75 10.79 11.01 11.66
C ASP A 75 10.19 9.85 12.46
N HIS A 76 9.05 9.31 12.03
CA HIS A 76 8.45 8.13 12.63
C HIS A 76 9.32 6.87 12.40
N PHE A 77 9.80 6.64 11.18
CA PHE A 77 10.65 5.49 10.86
C PHE A 77 11.95 5.47 11.67
N LEU A 78 12.52 6.64 11.98
CA LEU A 78 13.76 6.75 12.75
C LEU A 78 13.59 6.41 14.24
N LYS A 79 12.36 6.37 14.76
CA LYS A 79 12.08 6.00 16.17
C LYS A 79 12.23 4.50 16.44
N PHE A 80 12.21 3.66 15.40
CA PHE A 80 12.23 2.22 15.54
C PHE A 80 13.47 1.63 14.86
N PRO A 81 14.32 0.86 15.56
CA PRO A 81 15.56 0.33 14.99
C PRO A 81 15.38 -0.48 13.69
N GLU A 82 14.28 -1.24 13.60
CA GLU A 82 14.00 -2.10 12.45
C GLU A 82 13.77 -1.32 11.15
N SER A 83 13.15 -0.14 11.23
CA SER A 83 12.99 0.78 10.09
C SER A 83 14.13 1.79 9.98
N ALA A 84 14.71 2.23 11.10
CA ALA A 84 15.80 3.22 11.10
C ALA A 84 17.03 2.73 10.33
N ARG A 85 17.36 1.43 10.41
CA ARG A 85 18.55 0.82 9.77
C ARG A 85 18.68 1.08 8.26
N PHE A 86 17.59 1.36 7.55
CA PHE A 86 17.61 1.67 6.11
C PHE A 86 18.13 3.09 5.81
N PHE A 87 18.19 3.93 6.84
CA PHE A 87 18.49 5.35 6.77
C PHE A 87 19.75 5.74 7.54
N LEU A 88 20.51 4.78 8.07
CA LEU A 88 21.76 5.04 8.77
C LEU A 88 22.96 5.13 7.80
N GLY A 89 23.94 5.93 8.21
CA GLY A 89 25.29 6.01 7.66
C GLY A 89 26.21 4.92 8.23
N ALA A 90 27.48 4.94 7.82
CA ALA A 90 28.48 3.97 8.25
C ALA A 90 28.83 4.07 9.74
N ASP A 91 28.63 5.25 10.33
CA ASP A 91 28.82 5.56 11.75
C ASP A 91 27.59 5.20 12.62
N GLY A 92 26.51 4.69 12.00
CA GLY A 92 25.26 4.39 12.68
C GLY A 92 24.37 5.61 12.93
N ALA A 93 24.77 6.82 12.54
CA ALA A 93 23.94 8.01 12.63
C ALA A 93 22.97 8.11 11.43
N PRO A 94 21.82 8.81 11.53
CA PRO A 94 20.94 9.05 10.39
C PRO A 94 21.66 9.79 9.24
N ASP A 95 21.61 9.22 8.04
CA ASP A 95 22.13 9.82 6.79
C ASP A 95 21.14 10.87 6.28
N ALA A 96 21.33 12.12 6.70
CA ALA A 96 20.44 13.24 6.39
C ALA A 96 20.25 13.43 4.88
N ALA A 97 21.33 13.34 4.08
CA ALA A 97 21.26 13.52 2.63
C ALA A 97 20.41 12.43 1.97
N ARG A 98 20.51 11.18 2.44
CA ARG A 98 19.65 10.10 1.97
C ARG A 98 18.21 10.28 2.38
N ILE A 99 17.96 10.64 3.63
CA ILE A 99 16.61 10.91 4.14
C ILE A 99 15.95 11.98 3.26
N GLU A 100 16.64 13.08 2.97
CA GLU A 100 16.10 14.12 2.09
C GLU A 100 15.79 13.59 0.68
N ARG A 101 16.68 12.84 0.03
CA ARG A 101 16.36 12.21 -1.28
C ARG A 101 15.13 11.29 -1.21
N ARG A 102 14.94 10.60 -0.09
CA ARG A 102 13.83 9.67 0.14
C ARG A 102 12.52 10.42 0.42
N LYS A 103 12.55 11.55 1.11
CA LYS A 103 11.42 12.50 1.21
C LYS A 103 10.97 12.99 -0.16
N HIS A 104 11.91 13.38 -1.03
CA HIS A 104 11.58 13.79 -2.40
C HIS A 104 10.93 12.67 -3.23
N SER A 105 11.41 11.43 -3.07
CA SER A 105 10.81 10.26 -3.74
C SER A 105 9.39 9.99 -3.26
N LEU A 106 9.14 10.10 -1.95
CA LEU A 106 7.82 9.93 -1.35
C LEU A 106 6.86 11.07 -1.74
N ALA A 107 7.35 12.31 -1.76
CA ALA A 107 6.61 13.48 -2.24
C ALA A 107 6.16 13.28 -3.69
N ARG A 108 7.07 12.81 -4.57
CA ARG A 108 6.70 12.46 -5.94
C ARG A 108 5.59 11.41 -5.97
N TRP A 109 5.74 10.31 -5.24
CA TRP A 109 4.71 9.27 -5.17
C TRP A 109 3.35 9.83 -4.70
N LEU A 110 3.35 10.77 -3.74
CA LEU A 110 2.12 11.41 -3.27
C LEU A 110 1.44 12.25 -4.36
N ARG A 111 2.22 13.00 -5.15
CA ARG A 111 1.71 13.77 -6.30
C ARG A 111 1.14 12.89 -7.41
N GLU A 112 1.80 11.77 -7.71
CA GLU A 112 1.31 10.79 -8.70
C GLU A 112 0.02 10.13 -8.18
N THR A 113 -0.01 9.75 -6.90
CA THR A 113 -1.20 9.18 -6.24
C THR A 113 -2.38 10.16 -6.25
N ALA A 114 -2.12 11.46 -6.04
CA ALA A 114 -3.12 12.51 -6.06
C ALA A 114 -3.84 12.68 -7.42
N GLN A 115 -3.26 12.19 -8.51
CA GLN A 115 -3.94 12.17 -9.82
C GLN A 115 -5.04 11.10 -9.90
N ALA A 116 -5.03 10.12 -8.99
CA ALA A 116 -5.96 8.99 -8.97
C ALA A 116 -6.03 8.26 -10.33
N ALA A 117 -4.91 8.20 -11.04
CA ALA A 117 -4.84 7.68 -12.39
C ALA A 117 -4.75 6.15 -12.37
N VAL A 118 -5.67 5.48 -13.06
CA VAL A 118 -5.64 4.02 -13.31
C VAL A 118 -5.35 3.79 -14.79
N THR A 119 -4.09 4.00 -15.17
CA THR A 119 -3.61 3.88 -16.56
C THR A 119 -2.53 2.82 -16.68
N HIS A 120 -2.10 2.56 -17.91
CA HIS A 120 -0.98 1.66 -18.16
C HIS A 120 0.29 2.15 -17.45
N GLU A 121 0.61 3.42 -17.63
CA GLU A 121 1.80 4.09 -17.09
C GLU A 121 1.78 4.10 -15.57
N SER A 122 0.65 4.45 -14.95
CA SER A 122 0.55 4.46 -13.49
C SER A 122 0.70 3.06 -12.89
N SER A 123 0.18 2.03 -13.57
CA SER A 123 0.28 0.63 -13.13
C SER A 123 1.74 0.15 -13.09
N TYR A 124 2.54 0.45 -14.12
CA TYR A 124 3.96 0.09 -14.14
C TYR A 124 4.83 0.98 -13.26
N TYR A 125 4.46 2.26 -13.09
CA TYR A 125 5.10 3.12 -12.09
C TYR A 125 4.95 2.54 -10.68
N LEU A 126 3.75 2.09 -10.29
CA LEU A 126 3.51 1.47 -8.99
C LEU A 126 4.31 0.17 -8.81
N LEU A 127 4.40 -0.66 -9.85
CA LEU A 127 5.24 -1.85 -9.82
C LEU A 127 6.71 -1.49 -9.58
N ALA A 128 7.24 -0.49 -10.28
CA ALA A 128 8.61 -0.02 -10.09
C ALA A 128 8.87 0.48 -8.67
N VAL A 129 7.90 1.17 -8.05
CA VAL A 129 7.97 1.56 -6.63
C VAL A 129 8.04 0.31 -5.73
N GLY A 130 7.19 -0.70 -5.95
CA GLY A 130 7.23 -1.96 -5.20
C GLY A 130 8.56 -2.71 -5.31
N LEU A 131 9.11 -2.79 -6.53
CA LEU A 131 10.41 -3.40 -6.80
C LEU A 131 11.57 -2.65 -6.12
N SER A 132 11.48 -1.32 -6.02
CA SER A 132 12.52 -0.52 -5.35
C SER A 132 12.68 -0.81 -3.85
N HIS A 133 11.67 -1.42 -3.21
CA HIS A 133 11.71 -1.83 -1.80
C HIS A 133 12.12 -3.30 -1.64
N SER A 134 11.61 -4.17 -2.52
CA SER A 134 11.76 -5.62 -2.44
C SER A 134 13.00 -6.19 -3.12
N HIS A 135 13.52 -5.52 -4.15
CA HIS A 135 14.63 -6.02 -4.99
C HIS A 135 15.80 -5.03 -4.98
N ARG A 136 16.29 -4.70 -3.78
CA ARG A 136 17.48 -3.85 -3.60
C ARG A 136 18.74 -4.70 -3.64
N ALA A 137 19.48 -4.64 -4.74
CA ALA A 137 20.74 -5.37 -4.89
C ALA A 137 21.83 -4.92 -3.89
N THR A 138 21.84 -3.63 -3.53
CA THR A 138 22.82 -3.03 -2.60
C THR A 138 22.21 -1.87 -1.81
N GLY A 139 22.71 -1.65 -0.59
CA GLY A 139 22.40 -0.47 0.23
C GLY A 139 22.08 -0.80 1.70
N PRO A 140 22.15 0.19 2.61
CA PRO A 140 21.94 -0.05 4.03
C PRO A 140 20.55 -0.60 4.37
N GLY A 141 20.52 -1.57 5.28
CA GLY A 141 19.33 -2.32 5.70
C GLY A 141 18.90 -3.44 4.75
N GLY A 142 19.44 -3.52 3.53
CA GLY A 142 19.10 -4.56 2.55
C GLY A 142 17.68 -4.42 1.97
N VAL A 143 17.03 -5.56 1.71
CA VAL A 143 15.63 -5.63 1.29
C VAL A 143 14.73 -5.16 2.43
N VAL A 144 13.78 -4.28 2.14
CA VAL A 144 12.80 -3.80 3.13
C VAL A 144 11.78 -4.92 3.38
N PRO A 145 11.62 -5.44 4.61
CA PRO A 145 10.60 -6.45 4.90
C PRO A 145 9.18 -5.98 4.52
N ALA A 146 8.37 -6.90 4.00
CA ALA A 146 7.02 -6.60 3.52
C ALA A 146 6.13 -5.97 4.60
N HIS A 147 6.25 -6.40 5.86
CA HIS A 147 5.45 -5.83 6.96
C HIS A 147 5.77 -4.36 7.23
N LEU A 148 7.00 -3.88 6.96
CA LEU A 148 7.32 -2.47 7.08
C LEU A 148 6.64 -1.63 5.98
N VAL A 149 6.45 -2.18 4.78
CA VAL A 149 5.68 -1.52 3.71
C VAL A 149 4.20 -1.46 4.06
N VAL A 150 3.64 -2.56 4.60
CA VAL A 150 2.25 -2.59 5.12
C VAL A 150 2.06 -1.52 6.20
N ASN A 151 2.99 -1.45 7.17
CA ASN A 151 2.93 -0.47 8.24
C ASN A 151 3.05 0.97 7.73
N ALA A 152 3.94 1.22 6.75
CA ALA A 152 4.10 2.54 6.16
C ALA A 152 2.82 3.03 5.44
N ILE A 153 2.13 2.14 4.70
CA ILE A 153 0.84 2.46 4.08
C ILE A 153 -0.22 2.72 5.16
N GLY A 154 -0.28 1.91 6.21
CA GLY A 154 -1.21 2.12 7.33
C GLY A 154 -1.03 3.47 8.03
N LEU A 155 0.23 3.89 8.21
CA LEU A 155 0.56 5.21 8.75
C LEU A 155 0.11 6.34 7.82
N ALA A 156 0.35 6.21 6.51
CA ALA A 156 -0.10 7.19 5.53
C ALA A 156 -1.64 7.31 5.51
N GLN A 157 -2.36 6.19 5.54
CA GLN A 157 -3.83 6.16 5.61
C GLN A 157 -4.35 6.90 6.85
N THR A 158 -3.75 6.65 8.02
CA THR A 158 -4.13 7.31 9.27
C THR A 158 -3.83 8.81 9.25
N ALA A 159 -2.66 9.20 8.75
CA ALA A 159 -2.27 10.60 8.61
C ALA A 159 -3.20 11.38 7.68
N LEU A 160 -3.58 10.79 6.55
CA LEU A 160 -4.53 11.39 5.61
C LEU A 160 -5.93 11.53 6.23
N ALA A 161 -6.42 10.51 6.94
CA ALA A 161 -7.71 10.59 7.62
C ALA A 161 -7.76 11.73 8.64
N HIS A 162 -6.71 11.90 9.44
CA HIS A 162 -6.60 13.02 10.38
C HIS A 162 -6.53 14.37 9.66
N LEU A 163 -5.76 14.46 8.57
CA LEU A 163 -5.66 15.66 7.76
C LEU A 163 -7.02 16.08 7.20
N PHE A 164 -7.77 15.14 6.62
CA PHE A 164 -9.09 15.42 6.08
C PHE A 164 -10.09 15.81 7.16
N ALA A 165 -10.07 15.14 8.31
CA ALA A 165 -10.93 15.49 9.44
C ALA A 165 -10.68 16.92 9.96
N ALA A 166 -9.44 17.40 9.88
CA ALA A 166 -9.08 18.76 10.28
C ALA A 166 -9.40 19.83 9.22
N ALA A 167 -9.34 19.47 7.94
CA ALA A 167 -9.38 20.43 6.84
C ALA A 167 -10.72 20.51 6.10
N LEU A 168 -11.58 19.49 6.22
CA LEU A 168 -12.82 19.36 5.44
C LEU A 168 -14.06 19.21 6.34
N PRO A 169 -15.26 19.58 5.87
CA PRO A 169 -16.51 19.25 6.55
C PRO A 169 -16.64 17.74 6.80
N PRO A 170 -17.27 17.27 7.90
CA PRO A 170 -17.24 15.87 8.31
C PRO A 170 -17.62 14.84 7.22
N ALA A 171 -18.67 15.12 6.44
CA ALA A 171 -19.09 14.24 5.35
C ALA A 171 -18.01 14.14 4.25
N ARG A 172 -17.43 15.28 3.85
CA ARG A 172 -16.36 15.34 2.84
C ARG A 172 -15.06 14.74 3.35
N ALA A 173 -14.76 14.89 4.63
CA ALA A 173 -13.62 14.26 5.27
C ALA A 173 -13.72 12.73 5.25
N LEU A 174 -14.91 12.19 5.57
CA LEU A 174 -15.18 10.76 5.49
C LEU A 174 -15.05 10.24 4.06
N GLU A 175 -15.69 10.92 3.10
CA GLU A 175 -15.62 10.54 1.67
C GLU A 175 -14.18 10.53 1.15
N ALA A 176 -13.40 11.58 1.46
CA ALA A 176 -11.98 11.64 1.11
C ALA A 176 -11.19 10.50 1.77
N SER A 177 -11.37 10.27 3.07
CA SER A 177 -10.68 9.20 3.80
C SER A 177 -10.96 7.83 3.21
N VAL A 178 -12.22 7.54 2.84
CA VAL A 178 -12.62 6.28 2.20
C VAL A 178 -11.98 6.14 0.82
N ALA A 179 -12.06 7.17 -0.03
CA ALA A 179 -11.55 7.12 -1.40
C ALA A 179 -10.02 6.94 -1.43
N TRP A 180 -9.28 7.71 -0.62
CA TRP A 180 -7.84 7.56 -0.48
C TRP A 180 -7.45 6.21 0.13
N ASN A 181 -8.21 5.70 1.11
CA ASN A 181 -7.95 4.39 1.70
C ASN A 181 -8.05 3.26 0.66
N LYS A 182 -9.10 3.26 -0.17
CA LYS A 182 -9.26 2.29 -1.27
C LYS A 182 -8.08 2.35 -2.25
N LEU A 183 -7.69 3.54 -2.69
CA LEU A 183 -6.56 3.72 -3.61
C LEU A 183 -5.24 3.21 -3.01
N LEU A 184 -4.99 3.50 -1.73
CA LEU A 184 -3.79 3.04 -1.03
C LEU A 184 -3.77 1.52 -0.81
N LEU A 185 -4.93 0.88 -0.67
CA LEU A 185 -5.02 -0.58 -0.66
C LEU A 185 -4.65 -1.19 -2.03
N VAL A 186 -5.05 -0.55 -3.13
CA VAL A 186 -4.61 -0.96 -4.48
C VAL A 186 -3.10 -0.85 -4.59
N HIS A 187 -2.52 0.29 -4.19
CA HIS A 187 -1.06 0.49 -4.22
C HIS A 187 -0.32 -0.55 -3.36
N LEU A 188 -0.81 -0.84 -2.15
CA LEU A 188 -0.22 -1.84 -1.27
C LEU A 188 -0.20 -3.23 -1.93
N ASN A 189 -1.30 -3.65 -2.56
CA ASN A 189 -1.35 -4.94 -3.26
C ASN A 189 -0.38 -5.01 -4.44
N VAL A 190 -0.17 -3.90 -5.16
CA VAL A 190 0.86 -3.83 -6.21
C VAL A 190 2.26 -3.91 -5.61
N PHE A 191 2.54 -3.21 -4.50
CA PHE A 191 3.84 -3.24 -3.84
C PHE A 191 4.20 -4.64 -3.35
N LEU A 192 3.20 -5.38 -2.84
CA LEU A 192 3.37 -6.74 -2.34
C LEU A 192 3.70 -7.76 -3.44
N LEU A 193 3.42 -7.47 -4.72
CA LEU A 193 3.90 -8.31 -5.82
C LEU A 193 5.42 -8.42 -5.85
N GLY A 194 6.13 -7.36 -5.46
CA GLY A 194 7.59 -7.36 -5.41
C GLY A 194 8.16 -8.38 -4.41
N TYR A 195 7.35 -8.94 -3.52
CA TYR A 195 7.77 -9.91 -2.52
C TYR A 195 7.45 -11.37 -2.91
N LEU A 196 6.97 -11.59 -4.13
CA LEU A 196 6.54 -12.90 -4.64
C LEU A 196 7.31 -13.32 -5.91
N PRO A 197 7.79 -14.58 -6.00
CA PRO A 197 7.95 -15.52 -4.88
C PRO A 197 8.96 -14.96 -3.84
N PRO A 198 8.98 -15.49 -2.61
CA PRO A 198 9.97 -15.06 -1.62
C PRO A 198 11.37 -15.16 -2.20
N ALA A 199 12.19 -14.13 -2.00
CA ALA A 199 13.61 -14.21 -2.38
C ALA A 199 14.22 -15.46 -1.73
N PRO A 200 15.05 -16.23 -2.46
CA PRO A 200 15.78 -17.36 -1.87
C PRO A 200 16.56 -16.86 -0.66
N ARG A 201 16.41 -17.54 0.47
CA ARG A 201 17.20 -17.27 1.68
C ARG A 201 18.65 -17.73 1.48
#